data_AF-A0A1C4EX25-F1
#
_entry.id   AF-A0A1C4EX25-F1
#
_cell.length_a   1.000
_cell.length_b   1.000
_cell.length_c   1.000
_cell.angle_alpha   90.00
_cell.angle_beta   90.00
_cell.angle_gamma   90.00
#
_symmetry.space_group_name_H-M   'P 1'
#
loop_
_entity.id
_entity.type
_entity.pdbx_description
1 polymer ?
#
loop_
_entity_poly.entity_id
_entity_poly.type
_entity_poly.pdbx_seq_one_letter_code
_entity_poly.pdbx_strand_id
1 'polypeptide(L)' 'MLPTIRITKALALPDNDQWQFRFNVESASSNRLYTISQHKVKKHWGCSCPGWKAHRTCKHLQALSLPCFERPFEPTIIIE' A
#
# COMPACT_ATOMS: atom_id res chain seq x y z
N MET A 1 16.75 -1.02 10.42
CA MET A 1 16.76 -1.05 8.94
C MET A 1 15.40 -0.59 8.46
N LEU A 2 15.34 0.31 7.47
CA LEU A 2 14.07 0.69 6.86
C LEU A 2 13.59 -0.48 5.99
N PRO A 3 12.31 -0.90 6.08
CA PRO A 3 11.76 -1.91 5.19
C PRO A 3 11.85 -1.42 3.74
N THR A 4 12.29 -2.30 2.85
CA THR A 4 12.32 -2.05 1.41
C THR A 4 11.09 -2.67 0.77
N ILE A 5 10.30 -1.87 0.05
CA ILE A 5 9.15 -2.35 -0.71
C ILE A 5 9.58 -2.51 -2.16
N ARG A 6 9.47 -3.73 -2.67
CA ARG A 6 9.68 -4.06 -4.07
C ARG A 6 8.32 -4.08 -4.75
N ILE A 7 8.17 -3.25 -5.78
CA ILE A 7 6.96 -3.16 -6.59
C ILE A 7 7.32 -3.66 -7.98
N THR A 8 6.73 -4.79 -8.38
CA THR A 8 6.87 -5.28 -9.75
C THR A 8 6.18 -4.29 -10.69
N LYS A 9 6.88 -3.83 -11.73
CA LYS A 9 6.37 -2.85 -12.70
C LYS A 9 5.08 -3.30 -13.38
N ALA A 10 4.89 -4.61 -13.56
CA ALA A 10 3.66 -5.19 -14.10
C ALA A 10 2.43 -5.01 -13.18
N LEU A 11 2.65 -4.86 -11.87
CA LEU A 11 1.60 -4.66 -10.85
C LEU A 11 1.47 -3.20 -10.43
N ALA A 12 2.38 -2.34 -10.87
CA ALA A 12 2.35 -0.91 -10.62
C ALA A 12 1.20 -0.25 -11.38
N LEU A 13 0.49 0.64 -10.71
CA LEU A 13 -0.60 1.44 -11.25
C LEU A 13 -0.15 2.89 -11.37
N PRO A 14 -0.72 3.66 -12.32
CA PRO A 14 -0.40 5.07 -12.45
C PRO A 14 -0.85 5.84 -11.21
N ASP A 15 0.02 6.72 -10.75
CA ASP A 15 -0.26 7.68 -9.69
C ASP A 15 -1.47 8.56 -10.05
N ASN A 16 -2.18 9.06 -9.04
CA ASN A 16 -3.28 10.00 -9.22
C ASN A 16 -3.05 11.26 -8.37
N ASP A 17 -3.99 12.21 -8.34
CA ASP A 17 -3.82 13.49 -7.64
C ASP A 17 -3.44 13.36 -6.17
N GLN A 18 -3.92 12.31 -5.48
CA GLN A 18 -3.75 12.15 -4.02
C GLN A 18 -2.75 11.05 -3.66
N TRP A 19 -2.54 10.06 -4.53
CA TRP A 19 -1.87 8.80 -4.21
C TRP A 19 -0.73 8.51 -5.19
N GLN A 20 0.38 8.03 -4.64
CA GLN A 20 1.58 7.62 -5.36
C GLN A 20 2.00 6.19 -4.97
N PHE A 21 2.92 5.61 -5.74
CA PHE A 21 3.46 4.25 -5.51
C PHE A 21 2.34 3.22 -5.40
N ARG A 22 1.42 3.28 -6.37
CA ARG A 22 0.22 2.48 -6.38
C ARG A 22 0.53 1.10 -6.96
N PHE A 23 0.10 0.04 -6.30
CA PHE A 23 0.24 -1.32 -6.82
C PHE A 23 -0.85 -2.25 -6.30
N ASN A 24 -1.10 -3.34 -7.03
CA ASN A 24 -2.07 -4.34 -6.63
C ASN A 24 -1.43 -5.44 -5.79
N VAL A 25 -2.19 -5.93 -4.80
CA VAL A 25 -1.87 -7.12 -4.01
C VAL A 25 -3.04 -8.08 -4.06
N GLU A 26 -2.73 -9.37 -4.13
CA GLU A 26 -3.74 -10.42 -4.06
C GLU A 26 -4.18 -10.66 -2.62
N SER A 27 -5.46 -10.98 -2.46
CA SER A 27 -5.98 -11.41 -1.18
C SER A 27 -5.59 -12.86 -0.91
N ALA A 28 -4.98 -13.12 0.25
CA ALA A 28 -4.63 -14.49 0.65
C ALA A 28 -5.82 -15.47 0.76
N SER A 29 -7.05 -14.95 0.81
CA SER A 29 -8.26 -15.75 1.05
C SER A 29 -9.27 -15.69 -0.11
N SER A 30 -8.99 -14.94 -1.18
CA SER A 30 -9.90 -14.80 -2.32
C SER A 30 -9.17 -14.30 -3.57
N ASN A 31 -9.75 -14.47 -4.76
CA ASN A 31 -9.18 -13.94 -6.01
C ASN A 31 -9.36 -12.42 -6.18
N ARG A 32 -9.51 -11.67 -5.08
CA ARG A 32 -9.68 -10.21 -5.12
C ARG A 32 -8.32 -9.52 -5.10
N LEU A 33 -8.15 -8.54 -5.98
CA LEU A 33 -7.03 -7.61 -5.97
C LEU A 33 -7.39 -6.37 -5.15
N TYR A 34 -6.48 -5.98 -4.26
CA TYR A 34 -6.56 -4.73 -3.52
C TYR A 34 -5.39 -3.83 -3.87
N THR A 35 -5.65 -2.54 -3.99
CA THR A 35 -4.63 -1.55 -4.30
C THR A 35 -4.04 -1.01 -3.02
N ILE A 36 -2.72 -1.02 -2.91
CA ILE A 36 -1.96 -0.33 -1.87
C ILE A 36 -1.33 0.91 -2.50
N SER A 37 -1.31 2.01 -1.75
CA SER A 37 -0.77 3.28 -2.23
C SER A 37 -0.38 4.19 -1.07
N GLN A 38 0.57 5.10 -1.31
CA GLN A 38 0.94 6.13 -0.35
C GLN A 38 0.29 7.45 -0.69
N HIS A 39 -0.26 8.16 0.31
CA HIS A 39 -0.81 9.49 0.12
C HIS A 39 0.33 10.50 -0.09
N LYS A 40 0.24 11.34 -1.13
CA LYS A 40 1.29 12.29 -1.53
C LYS A 40 1.62 13.32 -0.45
N VAL A 41 0.60 13.94 0.14
CA VAL A 41 0.75 14.98 1.18
C VAL A 41 0.97 14.38 2.57
N LYS A 42 0.04 13.57 3.06
CA LYS A 42 0.06 13.01 4.42
C LYS A 42 1.08 11.89 4.64
N LYS A 43 1.70 11.35 3.57
CA LYS A 43 2.72 10.28 3.61
C LYS A 43 2.32 8.96 4.26
N HIS A 44 1.05 8.79 4.58
CA HIS A 44 0.53 7.52 5.09
C HIS A 44 0.22 6.53 3.98
N TRP A 45 0.22 5.25 4.34
CA TRP A 45 -0.13 4.16 3.44
C TRP A 45 -1.60 3.77 3.58
N GLY A 46 -2.22 3.55 2.42
CA GLY A 46 -3.61 3.16 2.28
C GLY A 46 -3.77 1.84 1.54
N CYS A 47 -4.88 1.15 1.79
CA CYS A 47 -5.27 -0.05 1.05
C CYS A 47 -6.76 0.00 0.69
N SER A 48 -7.13 -0.45 -0.52
CA SER A 48 -8.54 -0.45 -0.97
C SER A 48 -9.41 -1.54 -0.32
N CYS A 49 -8.82 -2.41 0.51
CA CYS A 49 -9.52 -3.51 1.16
C CYS A 49 -10.56 -3.03 2.21
N PRO A 50 -11.60 -3.82 2.50
CA PRO A 50 -12.64 -3.44 3.47
C PRO A 50 -12.10 -3.11 4.86
N GLY A 51 -11.11 -3.86 5.34
CA GLY A 51 -10.51 -3.64 6.67
C GLY A 51 -9.90 -2.24 6.82
N TRP A 52 -9.15 -1.78 5.83
CA TRP A 52 -8.56 -0.44 5.87
C TRP A 52 -9.62 0.66 5.69
N LYS A 53 -10.60 0.44 4.82
CA LYS A 53 -11.70 1.40 4.61
C LYS A 53 -12.57 1.58 5.86
N ALA A 54 -12.76 0.54 6.67
CA ALA A 54 -13.54 0.61 7.91
C ALA A 54 -12.73 1.07 9.12
N HIS A 55 -11.49 0.57 9.28
CA HIS A 55 -10.75 0.69 10.54
C HIS A 55 -9.36 1.32 10.38
N ARG A 56 -8.97 1.69 9.15
CA ARG A 56 -7.61 2.19 8.81
C ARG A 56 -6.49 1.21 9.17
N THR A 57 -6.81 -0.08 9.32
CA THR A 57 -5.87 -1.16 9.59
C THR A 57 -6.21 -2.38 8.75
N CYS A 58 -5.20 -3.07 8.23
CA CYS A 58 -5.42 -4.30 7.48
C CYS A 58 -4.19 -5.21 7.44
N LYS A 59 -4.43 -6.51 7.26
CA LYS A 59 -3.37 -7.51 7.10
C LYS A 59 -2.43 -7.23 5.91
N HIS A 60 -2.92 -6.57 4.85
CA HIS A 60 -2.11 -6.29 3.66
C HIS A 60 -1.00 -5.26 3.95
N LEU A 61 -1.29 -4.20 4.71
CA LEU A 61 -0.26 -3.25 5.13
C LEU A 61 0.71 -3.88 6.14
N GLN A 62 0.18 -4.68 7.08
CA GLN A 62 1.00 -5.38 8.08
C GLN A 62 1.97 -6.37 7.43
N ALA A 63 1.55 -7.09 6.39
CA ALA A 63 2.40 -8.01 5.63
C ALA A 63 3.58 -7.30 4.96
N LEU A 64 3.43 -6.02 4.61
CA LEU A 64 4.48 -5.17 4.05
C LEU A 64 5.26 -4.38 5.10
N SER A 65 5.04 -4.65 6.38
CA SER A 65 5.59 -3.86 7.49
C SER A 65 5.26 -2.36 7.38
N LEU A 66 4.13 -2.02 6.76
CA LEU A 66 3.64 -0.66 6.62
C LEU A 66 2.75 -0.29 7.81
N PRO A 67 2.87 0.94 8.33
CA PRO A 67 2.08 1.33 9.48
C PRO A 67 0.62 1.57 9.11
N CYS A 68 -0.27 1.05 9.95
CA CYS A 68 -1.69 1.33 9.91
C CYS A 68 -2.03 2.66 10.59
N PHE A 69 -3.32 3.03 10.57
CA PHE A 69 -3.91 4.21 11.21
C PHE A 69 -3.43 5.54 10.64
N GLU A 70 -3.26 5.57 9.32
CA GLU A 70 -2.86 6.78 8.59
C GLU A 70 -1.56 7.42 9.12
N ARG A 71 -0.67 6.59 9.67
CA ARG A 71 0.63 7.04 10.16
C ARG A 71 1.57 7.31 8.98
N PRO A 72 2.20 8.50 8.92
CA PRO A 72 3.21 8.83 7.91
C PRO A 72 4.38 7.85 7.92
N PHE A 73 4.80 7.37 6.75
CA PHE A 73 5.96 6.49 6.63
C PHE A 73 6.50 6.41 5.20
N GLU A 74 7.82 6.55 5.05
CA GLU A 74 8.51 6.56 3.77
C GLU A 74 9.56 5.43 3.73
N PRO A 75 9.18 4.23 3.25
CA PRO A 75 10.13 3.14 3.03
C PRO A 75 11.00 3.40 1.80
N THR A 76 12.09 2.64 1.67
CA THR A 76 12.82 2.56 0.40
C THR A 76 11.96 1.81 -0.61
N ILE A 77 11.67 2.43 -1.75
CA ILE A 77 10.84 1.85 -2.81
C ILE A 77 11.72 1.49 -3.99
N ILE A 78 11.65 0.24 -4.43
CA ILE A 78 12.31 -0.27 -5.62
C ILE A 78 11.22 -0.70 -6.59
N ILE A 79 11.23 -0.16 -7.80
CA ILE A 79 10.32 -0.55 -8.88
C ILE A 79 11.16 -1.32 -9.90
N GLU A 80 10.90 -2.62 -10.03
CA GLU A 80 11.63 -3.55 -10.91
C GLU A 80 10.74 -4.13 -12.02
#